data_AF-A0AAU8SP87-F1
#
_entry.id   AF-A0AAU8SP87-F1
#
_cell.length_a   1.000
_cell.length_b   1.000
_cell.length_c   1.000
_cell.angle_alpha   90.00
_cell.angle_beta   90.00
_cell.angle_gamma   90.00
#
_symmetry.space_group_name_H-M   'P 1'
#
loop_
_entity.id
_entity.type
_entity.pdbx_description
1 polymer ?
#
loop_
_entity_poly.entity_id
_entity_poly.type
_entity_poly.pdbx_seq_one_letter_code
_entity_poly.pdbx_strand_id
1 'polypeptide(L)'
;MAAAADALITTMRSSGQRVPGFGHPNFRFTDPRAQKLKHIAQENGVWGDLCNWYEAVHAAFIKQANKPELVINEVGMMAAILAQMGFTPAEMTGLALISTMPGVVAHVSEELRSKVRIRTVADSDAAYLRNRRNLEYDLKAAGW
;
A
#
# COMPACT_ATOMS: atom_id res chain seq x y z
N MET A 1 -23.55 -10.98 8.54
CA MET A 1 -22.38 -10.23 8.04
C MET A 1 -22.77 -8.99 7.22
N ALA A 2 -23.49 -9.10 6.10
CA ALA A 2 -23.78 -7.95 5.22
C ALA A 2 -24.36 -6.71 5.92
N ALA A 3 -25.42 -6.84 6.73
CA ALA A 3 -26.01 -5.70 7.44
C ALA A 3 -25.04 -5.02 8.43
N ALA A 4 -24.19 -5.80 9.11
CA ALA A 4 -23.17 -5.26 10.01
C ALA A 4 -22.06 -4.55 9.24
N ALA A 5 -21.65 -5.08 8.08
CA ALA A 5 -20.68 -4.45 7.19
C ALA A 5 -21.24 -3.12 6.65
N ASP A 6 -22.50 -3.09 6.25
CA ASP A 6 -23.17 -1.87 5.80
C ASP A 6 -23.18 -0.78 6.89
N ALA A 7 -23.53 -1.15 8.13
CA ALA A 7 -23.53 -0.22 9.27
C ALA A 7 -22.13 0.30 9.61
N LEU A 8 -21.11 -0.57 9.57
CA LEU A 8 -19.71 -0.18 9.77
C LEU A 8 -19.27 0.83 8.72
N ILE A 9 -19.50 0.53 7.44
CA ILE A 9 -19.12 1.41 6.33
C ILE A 9 -19.85 2.75 6.39
N THR A 10 -21.14 2.77 6.75
CA THR A 10 -21.89 4.02 6.96
C THR A 10 -21.21 4.90 8.02
N THR A 11 -20.79 4.31 9.13
CA THR A 11 -20.10 5.00 10.23
C THR A 11 -18.72 5.52 9.82
N MET A 12 -17.92 4.71 9.12
CA MET A 12 -16.60 5.13 8.64
C MET A 12 -16.72 6.26 7.60
N ARG A 13 -17.69 6.17 6.69
CA ARG A 13 -17.92 7.20 5.66
C ARG A 13 -18.39 8.52 6.25
N SER A 14 -19.31 8.49 7.22
CA SER A 14 -19.80 9.71 7.88
C SER A 14 -18.71 10.45 8.65
N SER A 15 -17.68 9.73 9.12
CA SER A 15 -16.49 10.28 9.79
C SER A 15 -15.32 10.58 8.85
N GLY A 16 -15.48 10.41 7.53
CA GLY A 16 -14.43 10.66 6.54
C GLY A 16 -13.25 9.68 6.62
N GLN A 17 -13.39 8.57 7.36
CA GLN A 17 -12.36 7.55 7.50
C GLN A 17 -12.23 6.72 6.21
N ARG A 18 -10.99 6.34 5.92
CA ARG A 18 -10.69 5.39 4.84
C ARG A 18 -10.66 3.98 5.39
N VAL A 19 -11.12 3.02 4.59
CA VAL A 19 -10.93 1.59 4.89
C VAL A 19 -9.53 1.18 4.41
N PRO A 20 -8.64 0.69 5.29
CA PRO A 20 -7.33 0.21 4.89
C PRO A 20 -7.42 -0.96 3.90
N GLY A 21 -6.45 -1.09 3.01
CA GLY A 21 -6.35 -2.23 2.09
C GLY A 21 -7.30 -2.20 0.88
N PHE A 22 -8.09 -1.13 0.70
CA PHE A 22 -8.91 -0.93 -0.50
C PHE A 22 -8.27 0.04 -1.49
N GLY A 23 -8.32 -0.33 -2.76
CA GLY A 23 -7.80 0.42 -3.89
C GLY A 23 -6.36 0.08 -4.25
N HIS A 24 -6.04 0.32 -5.51
CA HIS A 24 -4.70 0.20 -6.07
C HIS A 24 -4.54 1.22 -7.20
N PRO A 25 -3.37 1.82 -7.44
CA PRO A 25 -3.18 2.79 -8.53
C PRO A 25 -3.54 2.21 -9.91
N ASN A 26 -3.06 0.99 -10.18
CA ASN A 26 -3.16 0.34 -11.49
C ASN A 26 -4.28 -0.71 -11.62
N PHE A 27 -4.63 -1.44 -10.56
CA PHE A 27 -5.64 -2.49 -10.63
C PHE A 27 -7.04 -1.93 -10.43
N ARG A 28 -7.98 -2.41 -11.23
CA ARG A 28 -9.39 -2.05 -11.21
C ARG A 28 -10.20 -3.34 -11.24
N PHE A 29 -11.28 -3.39 -10.46
CA PHE A 29 -12.18 -4.54 -10.29
C PHE A 29 -11.53 -5.78 -9.63
N THR A 30 -10.29 -6.13 -9.99
CA THR A 30 -9.54 -7.26 -9.43
C THR A 30 -8.06 -6.93 -9.27
N ASP A 31 -7.48 -7.20 -8.09
CA ASP A 31 -6.02 -7.32 -7.91
C ASP A 31 -5.62 -8.80 -8.05
N PRO A 32 -4.83 -9.18 -9.08
CA PRO A 32 -4.46 -10.57 -9.32
C PRO A 32 -3.65 -11.19 -8.18
N ARG A 33 -2.87 -10.38 -7.44
CA ARG A 33 -2.05 -10.84 -6.32
C ARG A 33 -2.93 -11.19 -5.13
N ALA A 34 -3.91 -10.33 -4.82
CA ALA A 34 -4.91 -10.59 -3.79
C ALA A 34 -5.71 -11.87 -4.11
N GLN A 35 -6.12 -12.06 -5.36
CA GLN A 35 -6.83 -13.28 -5.76
C GLN A 35 -5.97 -14.54 -5.62
N LYS A 36 -4.67 -14.46 -5.95
CA LYS A 36 -3.76 -15.59 -5.76
C LYS A 36 -3.60 -15.94 -4.27
N LEU A 37 -3.48 -14.95 -3.39
CA LEU A 37 -3.42 -15.15 -1.94
C LEU A 37 -4.71 -15.78 -1.40
N LYS A 38 -5.88 -15.29 -1.84
CA LYS A 38 -7.19 -15.87 -1.50
C LYS A 38 -7.24 -17.34 -1.87
N HIS A 39 -6.87 -17.68 -3.10
CA HIS A 39 -6.88 -19.06 -3.58
C HIS A 39 -5.98 -19.96 -2.74
N ILE A 40 -4.75 -19.54 -2.46
CA ILE A 40 -3.81 -20.29 -1.60
C ILE A 40 -4.39 -20.51 -0.20
N ALA A 41 -5.00 -19.47 0.40
CA ALA A 41 -5.61 -19.58 1.72
C ALA A 41 -6.79 -20.55 1.73
N GLN A 42 -7.59 -20.60 0.65
CA GLN A 42 -8.69 -21.56 0.50
C GLN A 42 -8.17 -22.99 0.34
N GLU A 43 -7.18 -23.21 -0.53
CA GLU A 43 -6.57 -24.52 -0.78
C GLU A 43 -5.95 -25.13 0.48
N ASN A 44 -5.42 -24.29 1.37
CA ASN A 44 -4.79 -24.71 2.62
C ASN A 44 -5.74 -24.71 3.82
N GLY A 45 -7.04 -24.50 3.62
CA GLY A 45 -8.05 -24.53 4.69
C GLY A 45 -7.92 -23.38 5.71
N VAL A 46 -7.21 -22.31 5.36
CA VAL A 46 -7.04 -21.12 6.21
C VAL A 46 -8.23 -20.17 6.07
N TRP A 47 -8.85 -20.11 4.90
CA TRP A 47 -9.95 -19.17 4.64
C TRP A 47 -11.14 -19.39 5.60
N GLY A 48 -11.65 -18.32 6.22
CA GLY A 48 -12.72 -18.40 7.21
C GLY A 48 -13.50 -17.09 7.43
N ASP A 49 -14.16 -16.97 8.57
CA ASP A 49 -15.08 -15.89 8.89
C ASP A 49 -14.45 -14.49 8.87
N LEU A 50 -13.20 -14.32 9.29
CA LEU A 50 -12.52 -13.03 9.24
C LEU A 50 -12.24 -12.60 7.80
N CYS A 51 -11.89 -13.54 6.91
CA CYS A 51 -11.73 -13.26 5.49
C CYS A 51 -13.09 -12.92 4.84
N ASN A 52 -14.13 -13.71 5.11
CA ASN A 52 -15.49 -13.46 4.63
C ASN A 52 -16.03 -12.11 5.11
N TRP A 53 -15.75 -11.77 6.36
CA TRP A 53 -16.10 -10.48 6.95
C TRP A 53 -15.43 -9.33 6.19
N TYR A 54 -14.13 -9.44 5.91
CA TYR A 54 -13.40 -8.41 5.19
C TYR A 54 -13.89 -8.23 3.74
N GLU A 55 -14.26 -9.31 3.05
CA GLU A 55 -14.91 -9.22 1.73
C GLU A 55 -16.32 -8.59 1.82
N ALA A 56 -17.08 -8.85 2.88
CA ALA A 56 -18.38 -8.21 3.09
C ALA A 56 -18.23 -6.69 3.33
N VAL A 57 -17.20 -6.27 4.08
CA VAL A 57 -16.85 -4.86 4.28
C VAL A 57 -16.48 -4.20 2.95
N HIS A 58 -15.74 -4.90 2.08
CA HIS A 58 -15.41 -4.43 0.74
C HIS A 58 -16.65 -4.26 -0.14
N ALA A 59 -17.51 -5.26 -0.20
CA ALA A 59 -18.76 -5.23 -0.96
C ALA A 59 -19.68 -4.08 -0.52
N ALA A 60 -19.83 -3.87 0.79
CA ALA A 60 -20.58 -2.75 1.34
C ALA A 60 -19.94 -1.41 0.95
N PHE A 61 -18.61 -1.30 1.04
CA PHE A 61 -17.89 -0.07 0.71
C PHE A 61 -18.04 0.33 -0.75
N ILE A 62 -17.78 -0.57 -1.70
CA ILE A 62 -17.85 -0.23 -3.13
C ILE A 62 -19.27 0.16 -3.56
N LYS A 63 -20.29 -0.45 -2.95
CA LYS A 63 -21.71 -0.13 -3.16
C LYS A 63 -22.04 1.26 -2.62
N GLN A 64 -21.75 1.55 -1.35
CA GLN A 64 -22.05 2.84 -0.72
C GLN A 64 -21.19 3.99 -1.28
N ALA A 65 -19.98 3.68 -1.77
CA ALA A 65 -19.09 4.65 -2.39
C ALA A 65 -19.41 4.94 -3.85
N ASN A 66 -20.24 4.11 -4.50
CA ASN A 66 -20.39 4.08 -5.95
C ASN A 66 -19.03 3.99 -6.67
N LYS A 67 -18.16 3.10 -6.18
CA LYS A 67 -16.79 2.87 -6.69
C LYS A 67 -16.55 1.37 -6.91
N PRO A 68 -17.24 0.73 -7.86
CA PRO A 68 -17.14 -0.70 -8.13
C PRO A 68 -15.74 -1.15 -8.54
N GLU A 69 -14.91 -0.22 -9.02
CA GLU A 69 -13.55 -0.48 -9.49
C GLU A 69 -12.52 -0.61 -8.38
N LEU A 70 -12.83 -0.19 -7.15
CA LEU A 70 -11.91 -0.31 -6.03
C LEU A 70 -11.77 -1.76 -5.60
N VAL A 71 -10.53 -2.25 -5.59
CA VAL A 71 -10.17 -3.64 -5.30
C VAL A 71 -9.80 -3.82 -3.83
N ILE A 72 -9.84 -5.05 -3.31
CA ILE A 72 -9.00 -5.41 -2.17
C ILE A 72 -7.58 -5.60 -2.71
N ASN A 73 -6.61 -4.85 -2.18
CA ASN A 73 -5.21 -5.01 -2.57
C ASN A 73 -4.56 -6.20 -1.85
N GLU A 74 -3.35 -6.56 -2.27
CA GLU A 74 -2.58 -7.67 -1.71
C GLU A 74 -2.31 -7.51 -0.21
N VAL A 75 -2.02 -6.29 0.26
CA VAL A 75 -1.72 -6.03 1.68
C VAL A 75 -2.96 -6.23 2.54
N GLY A 76 -4.12 -5.73 2.10
CA GLY A 76 -5.40 -5.93 2.76
C GLY A 76 -5.80 -7.40 2.79
N MET A 77 -5.63 -8.11 1.67
CA MET A 77 -5.91 -9.55 1.60
C MET A 77 -4.99 -10.34 2.54
N MET A 78 -3.69 -10.05 2.54
CA MET A 78 -2.74 -10.67 3.45
C MET A 78 -3.10 -10.41 4.92
N ALA A 79 -3.50 -9.18 5.26
CA ALA A 79 -3.91 -8.85 6.62
C ALA A 79 -5.14 -9.66 7.08
N ALA A 80 -6.14 -9.84 6.21
CA ALA A 80 -7.30 -10.67 6.51
C ALA A 80 -6.92 -12.15 6.73
N ILE A 81 -6.03 -12.69 5.89
CA ILE A 81 -5.54 -14.07 6.01
C ILE A 81 -4.74 -14.25 7.31
N LEU A 82 -3.82 -13.34 7.63
CA LEU A 82 -3.02 -13.42 8.85
C LEU A 82 -3.89 -13.26 10.11
N ALA A 83 -4.90 -12.40 10.07
CA ALA A 83 -5.88 -12.29 11.15
C ALA A 83 -6.65 -13.59 11.34
N GLN A 84 -7.04 -14.24 10.23
CA GLN A 84 -7.71 -15.54 10.24
C GLN A 84 -6.82 -16.66 10.80
N MET A 85 -5.50 -16.56 10.64
CA MET A 85 -4.52 -17.47 11.25
C MET A 85 -4.26 -17.18 12.75
N GLY A 86 -4.85 -16.11 13.31
CA GLY A 86 -4.72 -15.76 14.72
C GLY A 86 -3.52 -14.86 15.06
N PHE A 87 -2.82 -14.31 14.07
CA PHE A 87 -1.75 -13.35 14.33
C PHE A 87 -2.31 -12.02 14.84
N THR A 88 -1.57 -11.40 15.74
CA THR A 88 -1.81 -10.02 16.19
C THR A 88 -1.25 -9.02 15.17
N PRO A 89 -1.75 -7.76 15.14
CA PRO A 89 -1.20 -6.73 14.24
C PRO A 89 0.31 -6.50 14.39
N ALA A 90 0.85 -6.65 15.62
CA ALA A 90 2.29 -6.52 15.87
C ALA A 90 3.08 -7.65 15.22
N GLU A 91 2.60 -8.89 15.31
CA GLU A 91 3.22 -10.04 14.65
C GLU A 91 3.12 -9.94 13.12
N MET A 92 1.97 -9.49 12.60
CA MET A 92 1.81 -9.23 11.16
C MET A 92 2.83 -8.22 10.64
N THR A 93 3.14 -7.18 11.43
CA THR A 93 4.19 -6.20 11.09
C THR A 93 5.56 -6.88 11.00
N GLY A 94 5.88 -7.76 11.96
CA GLY A 94 7.12 -8.55 11.91
C GLY A 94 7.21 -9.45 10.67
N LEU A 95 6.11 -10.13 10.32
CA LEU A 95 6.04 -10.98 9.12
C LEU A 95 6.21 -10.16 7.83
N ALA A 96 5.62 -8.97 7.75
CA ALA A 96 5.76 -8.07 6.60
C ALA A 96 7.20 -7.56 6.43
N LEU A 97 7.90 -7.29 7.53
CA LEU A 97 9.31 -6.91 7.49
C LEU A 97 10.17 -8.07 6.97
N ILE A 98 9.99 -9.27 7.54
CA ILE A 98 10.76 -10.47 7.15
C ILE A 98 10.54 -10.80 5.67
N SER A 99 9.31 -10.72 5.16
CA SER A 99 9.01 -11.01 3.76
C SER A 99 9.64 -10.01 2.77
N THR A 100 9.92 -8.79 3.22
CA THR A 100 10.55 -7.73 2.41
C THR A 100 12.08 -7.84 2.39
N MET A 101 12.69 -8.37 3.46
CA MET A 101 14.14 -8.43 3.61
C MET A 101 14.90 -9.08 2.45
N PRO A 102 14.44 -10.20 1.84
CA PRO A 102 15.14 -10.78 0.69
C PRO A 102 15.28 -9.81 -0.49
N GLY A 103 14.25 -9.00 -0.77
CA GLY A 103 14.29 -8.00 -1.83
C GLY A 103 15.26 -6.86 -1.52
N VAL A 104 15.30 -6.40 -0.27
CA VAL A 104 16.28 -5.39 0.18
C VAL A 104 17.71 -5.91 0.04
N VAL A 105 17.97 -7.14 0.45
CA VAL A 105 19.30 -7.77 0.31
C VAL A 105 19.70 -7.88 -1.17
N ALA A 106 18.76 -8.25 -2.04
CA ALA A 106 19.01 -8.29 -3.49
C ALA A 106 19.38 -6.90 -4.03
N HIS A 107 18.60 -5.85 -3.70
CA HIS A 107 18.91 -4.48 -4.12
C HIS A 107 20.26 -3.98 -3.61
N VAL A 108 20.63 -4.29 -2.36
CA VAL A 108 21.95 -3.95 -1.82
C VAL A 108 23.06 -4.64 -2.63
N SER A 109 22.91 -5.92 -2.94
CA SER A 109 23.87 -6.69 -3.74
C SER A 109 24.01 -6.14 -5.17
N GLU A 110 22.89 -5.78 -5.80
CA GLU A 110 22.86 -5.16 -7.13
C GLU A 110 23.54 -3.78 -7.13
N GLU A 111 23.26 -2.96 -6.13
CA GLU A 111 23.84 -1.62 -6.02
C GLU A 111 25.36 -1.70 -5.83
N LEU A 112 25.84 -2.58 -4.94
CA LEU A 112 27.28 -2.81 -4.74
C LEU A 112 27.97 -3.29 -6.03
N ARG A 113 27.27 -4.11 -6.85
CA ARG A 113 27.78 -4.59 -8.13
C ARG A 113 27.80 -3.52 -9.21
N SER A 114 26.89 -2.56 -9.16
CA SER A 114 26.79 -1.46 -10.15
C SER A 114 28.03 -0.56 -10.15
N LYS A 115 28.78 -0.52 -9.04
CA LYS A 115 29.94 0.36 -8.80
C LYS A 115 29.64 1.86 -8.95
N VAL A 116 28.37 2.25 -9.07
CA VAL A 116 27.96 3.65 -9.05
C VAL A 116 28.15 4.17 -7.64
N ARG A 117 28.95 5.23 -7.50
CA ARG A 117 29.20 5.88 -6.21
C ARG A 117 28.31 7.10 -6.11
N ILE A 118 27.66 7.27 -4.96
CA ILE A 118 26.92 8.49 -4.59
C ILE A 118 25.81 8.82 -5.61
N ARG A 119 24.65 8.19 -5.46
CA ARG A 119 23.45 8.62 -6.21
C ARG A 119 22.92 9.91 -5.61
N THR A 120 22.86 10.96 -6.41
CA THR A 120 22.29 12.25 -6.04
C THR A 120 20.86 12.37 -6.56
N VAL A 121 20.03 13.15 -5.87
CA VAL A 121 18.72 13.56 -6.39
C VAL A 121 18.97 14.64 -7.43
N ALA A 122 18.42 14.48 -8.64
CA ALA A 122 18.56 15.48 -9.68
C ALA A 122 17.87 16.79 -9.29
N ASP A 123 18.46 17.93 -9.64
CA ASP A 123 17.86 19.24 -9.35
C ASP A 123 16.48 19.43 -10.00
N SER A 124 16.24 18.77 -11.15
CA SER A 124 14.93 18.77 -11.81
C SER A 124 13.84 18.11 -10.98
N ASP A 125 14.22 17.21 -10.09
CA ASP A 125 13.32 16.40 -9.27
C ASP A 125 13.15 16.99 -7.86
N ALA A 126 13.86 18.09 -7.56
CA ALA A 126 13.85 18.76 -6.26
C ALA A 126 13.15 20.13 -6.34
N ALA A 127 12.11 20.32 -5.51
CA ALA A 127 11.46 21.61 -5.34
C ALA A 127 12.02 22.34 -4.11
N TYR A 128 12.50 23.57 -4.31
CA TYR A 128 12.99 24.43 -3.24
C TYR A 128 12.03 25.59 -3.00
N LEU A 129 11.69 25.85 -1.74
CA LEU A 129 10.82 26.99 -1.36
C LEU A 129 11.47 28.36 -1.64
N ARG A 130 12.80 28.39 -1.74
CA ARG A 130 13.54 29.61 -2.08
C ARG A 130 13.84 29.57 -3.57
N ASN A 131 13.71 30.74 -4.22
CA ASN A 131 14.16 30.90 -5.59
C ASN A 131 15.64 30.52 -5.68
N ARG A 132 15.95 29.67 -6.66
CA ARG A 132 17.33 29.28 -6.94
C ARG A 132 18.08 30.53 -7.38
N ARG A 133 19.08 30.91 -6.59
CA ARG A 133 19.99 32.00 -6.91
C ARG A 133 20.89 31.59 -8.07
N ASN A 134 21.05 32.48 -9.04
CA ASN A 134 21.97 32.28 -10.15
C ASN A 134 23.27 33.01 -9.80
N LEU A 135 24.31 32.24 -9.49
CA LEU A 135 25.58 32.78 -9.03
C LEU A 135 26.19 33.77 -10.04
N GLU A 136 26.11 33.47 -11.34
CA GLU A 136 26.66 34.33 -12.39
C GLU A 136 25.93 35.68 -12.45
N TYR A 137 24.60 35.66 -12.39
CA TYR A 137 23.78 36.87 -12.29
C TYR A 137 24.08 37.64 -11.00
N ASP A 138 24.14 36.94 -9.87
CA ASP A 138 24.35 37.55 -8.55
C ASP A 138 25.72 38.22 -8.42
N LEU A 139 26.78 37.61 -8.98
CA LEU A 139 28.13 38.18 -9.00
C LEU A 139 28.18 39.44 -9.86
N LYS A 140 27.61 39.39 -11.07
CA LYS A 140 27.54 40.56 -11.95
C LYS A 140 26.75 41.71 -11.32
N ALA A 141 25.64 41.40 -10.65
CA ALA A 141 24.84 42.38 -9.90
C ALA A 141 25.63 42.99 -8.72
N ALA A 142 26.57 42.25 -8.13
CA ALA A 142 27.45 42.70 -7.06
C ALA A 142 28.70 43.46 -7.55
N GLY A 143 28.88 43.65 -8.87
CA GLY A 143 30.02 44.37 -9.44
C GLY A 143 31.33 43.56 -9.51
N TRP A 144 31.21 42.23 -9.43
CA TRP A 144 32.31 41.30 -9.69
C TRP A 144 32.44 41.01 -11.19
#